data_AF-A0A1Q9YL81-F1
#
_entry.id   AF-A0A1Q9YL81-F1
#
_cell.length_a   1.000
_cell.length_b   1.000
_cell.length_c   1.000
_cell.angle_alpha   90.00
_cell.angle_beta   90.00
_cell.angle_gamma   90.00
#
_symmetry.space_group_name_H-M   'P 1'
#
loop_
_entity.id
_entity.type
_entity.pdbx_description
1 polymer ?
#
loop_
_entity_poly.entity_id
_entity_poly.type
_entity_poly.pdbx_seq_one_letter_code
_entity_poly.pdbx_strand_id
1 'polypeptide(L)'
;MTKDELVRALKEAVGGTPYGDAIVEEAAADFGDADKKYGQDMKDRLDEKLGVLKAYARIHKDSGEEAKATAEDEKIAIVEKALAALK
;
A
#
# COMPACT_ATOMS: atom_id res chain seq x y z
N MET A 1 -15.58 8.01 -2.96
CA MET A 1 -15.72 7.50 -1.58
C MET A 1 -15.44 8.62 -0.58
N THR A 2 -16.08 8.59 0.58
CA THR A 2 -15.77 9.44 1.73
C THR A 2 -14.53 8.91 2.46
N LYS A 3 -14.00 9.70 3.42
CA LYS A 3 -12.89 9.29 4.28
C LYS A 3 -13.21 7.99 5.03
N ASP A 4 -14.39 7.93 5.62
CA ASP A 4 -14.82 6.78 6.43
C ASP A 4 -15.03 5.53 5.56
N GLU A 5 -15.55 5.70 4.34
CA GLU A 5 -15.66 4.61 3.37
C GLU A 5 -14.28 4.07 2.95
N LEU A 6 -13.32 4.95 2.66
CA LEU A 6 -11.94 4.57 2.32
C LEU A 6 -11.27 3.80 3.46
N VAL A 7 -11.27 4.39 4.66
CA VAL A 7 -10.62 3.81 5.84
C VAL A 7 -11.25 2.46 6.19
N ARG A 8 -12.59 2.34 6.14
CA ARG A 8 -13.28 1.08 6.40
C ARG A 8 -12.90 0.01 5.37
N ALA A 9 -12.96 0.33 4.08
CA ALA A 9 -12.62 -0.62 3.02
C ALA A 9 -11.19 -1.16 3.17
N LEU A 10 -10.23 -0.28 3.45
CA LEU A 10 -8.84 -0.68 3.68
C LEU A 10 -8.67 -1.49 4.96
N LYS A 11 -9.31 -1.08 6.06
CA LYS A 11 -9.23 -1.79 7.34
C LYS A 11 -9.80 -3.20 7.25
N GLU A 12 -10.91 -3.38 6.54
CA GLU A 12 -11.50 -4.71 6.29
C GLU A 12 -10.61 -5.59 5.40
N ALA A 13 -9.91 -4.99 4.43
CA ALA A 13 -9.09 -5.72 3.48
C ALA A 13 -7.70 -6.11 4.02
N VAL A 14 -7.04 -5.22 4.77
CA VAL A 14 -5.63 -5.34 5.14
C VAL A 14 -5.30 -5.01 6.60
N GLY A 15 -6.27 -4.51 7.38
CA GLY A 15 -6.06 -4.18 8.78
C GLY A 15 -5.70 -5.38 9.66
N GLY A 16 -5.08 -5.10 10.81
CA GLY A 16 -4.59 -6.12 11.74
C GLY A 16 -3.22 -6.70 11.36
N THR A 17 -2.57 -6.12 10.35
CA THR A 17 -1.16 -6.37 10.03
C THR A 17 -0.38 -5.07 10.16
N PRO A 18 0.88 -5.07 10.64
CA PRO A 18 1.63 -3.82 10.82
C PRO A 18 1.72 -2.96 9.56
N TYR A 19 1.90 -3.58 8.39
CA TYR A 19 1.99 -2.86 7.13
C TYR A 19 0.62 -2.42 6.60
N GLY A 20 -0.42 -3.24 6.77
CA GLY A 20 -1.78 -2.86 6.39
C GLY A 20 -2.35 -1.76 7.27
N ASP A 21 -2.09 -1.78 8.57
CA ASP A 21 -2.50 -0.72 9.50
C ASP A 21 -1.80 0.61 9.14
N ALA A 22 -0.52 0.58 8.75
CA ALA A 22 0.17 1.76 8.25
C ALA A 22 -0.47 2.33 6.96
N ILE A 23 -0.93 1.47 6.05
CA ILE A 23 -1.69 1.90 4.85
C ILE A 23 -3.01 2.57 5.25
N VAL A 24 -3.73 2.02 6.24
CA VAL A 24 -5.00 2.59 6.74
C VAL A 24 -4.76 3.96 7.39
N GLU A 25 -3.70 4.09 8.19
CA GLU A 25 -3.32 5.36 8.81
C GLU A 25 -2.93 6.42 7.77
N GLU A 26 -2.12 6.06 6.77
CA GLU A 26 -1.74 6.94 5.66
C GLU A 26 -2.98 7.40 4.87
N ALA A 27 -3.89 6.47 4.55
CA ALA A 27 -5.14 6.78 3.87
C ALA A 27 -6.02 7.75 4.67
N ALA A 28 -6.06 7.60 6.00
CA ALA A 28 -6.79 8.52 6.87
C ALA A 28 -6.12 9.90 6.95
N ALA A 29 -4.79 9.96 6.97
CA ALA A 29 -4.04 11.21 7.06
C ALA A 29 -4.16 12.03 5.76
N ASP A 30 -4.04 11.37 4.60
CA ASP A 30 -3.93 12.02 3.30
C ASP A 30 -5.29 12.26 2.61
N PHE A 31 -6.39 11.71 3.17
CA PHE A 31 -7.72 11.90 2.57
C PHE A 31 -8.13 13.38 2.59
N GLY A 32 -8.32 13.93 1.40
CA GLY A 32 -8.76 15.32 1.25
C GLY A 32 -7.67 16.33 1.57
N ASP A 33 -6.40 15.90 1.68
CA ASP A 33 -5.27 16.81 1.75
C ASP A 33 -5.28 17.74 0.52
N ALA A 34 -5.60 19.01 0.75
CA ALA A 34 -5.75 20.03 -0.28
C ALA A 34 -4.43 20.36 -0.96
N ASP A 35 -3.31 20.10 -0.28
CA ASP A 35 -1.97 20.30 -0.84
C ASP A 35 -1.61 19.20 -1.84
N LYS A 36 -2.43 18.13 -1.94
CA LYS A 36 -2.27 16.93 -2.78
C LYS A 36 -0.89 16.92 -3.39
N LYS A 37 0.13 16.53 -2.62
CA LYS A 37 1.50 16.48 -3.14
C LYS A 37 1.43 15.66 -4.45
N TYR A 38 1.62 16.35 -5.59
CA TYR A 38 1.45 15.81 -6.95
C TYR A 38 0.05 15.35 -7.41
N GLY A 39 -1.04 15.75 -6.75
CA GLY A 39 -2.41 15.48 -7.20
C GLY A 39 -2.93 14.07 -6.92
N GLN A 40 -2.13 13.22 -6.28
CA GLN A 40 -2.38 11.78 -6.11
C GLN A 40 -3.48 11.47 -5.09
N ASP A 41 -4.33 10.50 -5.41
CA ASP A 41 -5.21 9.85 -4.44
C ASP A 41 -4.56 8.62 -3.79
N MET A 42 -5.29 7.94 -2.90
CA MET A 42 -4.77 6.76 -2.20
C MET A 42 -4.49 5.59 -3.15
N LYS A 43 -5.27 5.45 -4.23
CA LYS A 43 -5.04 4.39 -5.21
C LYS A 43 -3.75 4.66 -5.97
N ASP A 44 -3.52 5.90 -6.42
CA ASP A 44 -2.29 6.29 -7.11
C ASP A 44 -1.04 5.99 -6.25
N ARG A 45 -1.11 6.31 -4.95
CA ARG A 45 -0.02 6.05 -4.00
C ARG A 45 0.22 4.56 -3.78
N LEU A 46 -0.83 3.75 -3.74
CA LEU A 46 -0.70 2.29 -3.64
C LEU A 46 -0.12 1.69 -4.91
N ASP A 47 -0.50 2.18 -6.09
CA ASP A 47 0.10 1.76 -7.37
C ASP A 47 1.60 2.09 -7.43
N GLU A 48 1.99 3.29 -6.98
CA GLU A 48 3.40 3.69 -6.89
C GLU A 48 4.18 2.79 -5.91
N LYS A 49 3.65 2.58 -4.70
CA LYS A 49 4.25 1.67 -3.71
C LYS A 49 4.40 0.25 -4.27
N LEU A 50 3.38 -0.26 -4.97
CA LEU A 50 3.43 -1.59 -5.59
C LEU A 50 4.58 -1.69 -6.61
N GLY A 51 4.76 -0.66 -7.43
CA GLY A 51 5.86 -0.59 -8.40
C GLY A 51 7.23 -0.63 -7.72
N VAL A 52 7.40 0.16 -6.65
CA VAL A 52 8.65 0.20 -5.86
C VAL A 52 8.93 -1.14 -5.20
N LEU A 53 7.94 -1.74 -4.53
CA LEU A 53 8.09 -3.05 -3.87
C LEU A 53 8.49 -4.14 -4.87
N LYS A 54 7.84 -4.19 -6.05
CA LYS A 54 8.18 -5.15 -7.11
C LYS A 54 9.61 -4.98 -7.62
N ALA A 55 10.08 -3.73 -7.74
CA ALA A 55 11.46 -3.46 -8.10
C ALA A 55 12.45 -3.97 -7.04
N TYR A 56 12.20 -3.70 -5.75
CA TYR A 56 13.06 -4.17 -4.67
C TYR A 56 13.02 -5.69 -4.48
N ALA A 57 11.85 -6.32 -4.60
CA ALA A 57 11.74 -7.78 -4.56
C ALA A 57 12.63 -8.43 -5.63
N ARG A 58 12.64 -7.87 -6.85
CA ARG A 58 13.55 -8.31 -7.92
C ARG A 58 15.01 -8.07 -7.57
N ILE A 59 15.37 -6.86 -7.12
CA ILE A 59 16.75 -6.53 -6.75
C ILE A 59 17.29 -7.46 -5.66
N HIS A 60 16.48 -7.76 -4.63
CA HIS A 60 16.85 -8.68 -3.56
C HIS A 60 17.01 -10.11 -4.06
N LYS A 61 16.12 -10.60 -4.95
CA LYS A 61 16.27 -11.92 -5.61
C LYS A 61 17.55 -12.00 -6.43
N ASP A 62 17.81 -11.00 -7.26
CA ASP A 62 19.03 -10.93 -8.11
C ASP A 62 20.32 -10.85 -7.25
N SER A 63 20.22 -10.34 -6.02
CA SER A 63 21.33 -10.25 -5.06
C SER A 63 21.45 -11.46 -4.12
N GLY A 64 20.57 -12.47 -4.21
CA GLY A 64 20.55 -13.62 -3.31
C GLY A 64 20.07 -13.31 -1.88
N GLU A 65 19.40 -12.17 -1.67
CA GLU A 65 18.88 -11.72 -0.39
C GLU A 65 17.44 -12.23 -0.15
N GLU A 66 17.26 -13.55 -0.12
CA GLU A 66 15.95 -14.24 -0.10
C GLU A 66 15.00 -13.77 1.03
N ALA A 67 15.54 -13.51 2.22
CA ALA A 67 14.73 -13.01 3.35
C ALA A 67 14.14 -11.62 3.07
N LYS A 68 14.90 -10.75 2.40
CA LYS A 68 14.41 -9.41 2.03
C LYS A 68 13.44 -9.49 0.86
N ALA A 69 13.71 -10.36 -0.12
CA ALA A 69 12.78 -10.62 -1.21
C ALA A 69 11.41 -11.10 -0.70
N THR A 70 11.42 -12.04 0.24
CA THR A 70 10.20 -12.56 0.89
C THR A 70 9.45 -11.45 1.62
N ALA A 71 10.16 -10.59 2.38
CA ALA A 71 9.54 -9.47 3.07
C ALA A 71 8.91 -8.45 2.11
N GLU A 72 9.48 -8.22 0.92
CA GLU A 72 8.83 -7.38 -0.10
C GLU A 72 7.62 -8.09 -0.73
N ASP A 73 7.70 -9.40 -1.02
CA ASP A 73 6.59 -10.19 -1.56
C ASP A 73 5.37 -10.21 -0.59
N GLU A 74 5.60 -10.28 0.72
CA GLU A 74 4.55 -10.17 1.74
C GLU A 74 3.85 -8.81 1.70
N LYS A 75 4.61 -7.71 1.57
CA LYS A 75 4.05 -6.36 1.44
C LYS A 75 3.31 -6.19 0.11
N ILE A 76 3.82 -6.75 -0.99
CA ILE A 76 3.16 -6.74 -2.30
C ILE A 76 1.76 -7.34 -2.18
N ALA A 77 1.64 -8.51 -1.54
CA ALA A 77 0.34 -9.16 -1.34
C ALA A 77 -0.65 -8.28 -0.55
N ILE A 78 -0.15 -7.52 0.44
CA ILE A 78 -0.97 -6.56 1.19
C ILE A 78 -1.42 -5.40 0.29
N VAL A 79 -0.52 -4.80 -0.48
CA VAL A 79 -0.86 -3.68 -1.38
C VAL A 79 -1.85 -4.11 -2.47
N GLU A 80 -1.70 -5.31 -3.02
CA GLU A 80 -2.63 -5.84 -4.03
C GLU A 80 -4.05 -6.07 -3.45
N LYS A 81 -4.15 -6.54 -2.19
CA LYS A 81 -5.44 -6.61 -1.47
C LYS A 81 -6.04 -5.23 -1.21
N ALA A 82 -5.22 -4.27 -0.78
CA ALA A 82 -5.65 -2.89 -0.57
C ALA A 82 -6.20 -2.27 -1.86
N LEU A 83 -5.45 -2.37 -2.97
CA LEU A 83 -5.89 -1.89 -4.28
C LEU A 83 -7.19 -2.54 -4.75
N ALA A 84 -7.37 -3.84 -4.49
CA ALA A 84 -8.60 -4.54 -4.84
C ALA A 84 -9.82 -4.00 -4.07
N ALA A 85 -9.64 -3.52 -2.84
CA ALA A 85 -10.68 -2.92 -2.02
C ALA A 85 -11.07 -1.49 -2.44
N LEU A 86 -10.26 -0.83 -3.27
CA LEU A 86 -10.52 0.53 -3.78
C LEU A 86 -11.15 0.56 -5.18
N LYS A 87 -11.49 -0.60 -5.74
CA LYS A 87 -12.14 -0.73 -7.05
C LYS A 87 -13.61 -0.35 -7.01
#